data_AF-A0A7Y2IMA0-F1
#
_entry.id   AF-A0A7Y2IMA0-F1
#
_cell.length_a   1.000
_cell.length_b   1.000
_cell.length_c   1.000
_cell.angle_alpha   90.00
_cell.angle_beta   90.00
_cell.angle_gamma   90.00
#
_symmetry.space_group_name_H-M   'P 1'
#
loop_
_entity.id
_entity.type
_entity.pdbx_description
1 polymer ?
#
loop_
_entity_poly.entity_id
_entity_poly.type
_entity_poly.pdbx_seq_one_letter_code
_entity_poly.pdbx_strand_id
1 'polypeptide(L)' 'VYRGLAAGGVLVFLTTMKELPITLLLRPTGFDTLAVRIWSSANDLFYARAAAPALLLLAVSAVPMYLLVIRPRETPT' A
#
# COMPACT_ATOMS: atom_id res chain seq x y z
N VAL A 1 12.51 10.61 19.10
CA VAL A 1 11.90 11.38 17.99
C VAL A 1 12.12 10.74 16.62
N TYR A 2 13.36 10.60 16.13
CA TYR A 2 13.66 10.05 14.79
C TYR A 2 13.03 8.68 14.49
N ARG A 3 13.02 7.77 15.48
CA ARG A 3 12.41 6.43 15.33
C ARG A 3 10.89 6.48 15.13
N GLY A 4 10.20 7.43 15.78
CA GLY A 4 8.76 7.65 15.64
C GLY A 4 8.42 8.32 14.32
N LEU A 5 9.23 9.28 13.87
CA LEU A 5 9.07 9.91 12.56
C LEU A 5 9.21 8.88 11.43
N ALA A 6 10.21 7.99 11.51
CA ALA A 6 10.39 6.92 10.53
C ALA A 6 9.20 5.95 10.51
N ALA A 7 8.69 5.54 11.68
CA ALA A 7 7.53 4.66 11.77
C ALA A 7 6.26 5.35 11.23
N GLY A 8 6.04 6.61 11.56
CA GLY A 8 4.94 7.41 11.03
C GLY A 8 5.02 7.56 9.51
N GLY A 9 6.20 7.84 8.96
CA GLY A 9 6.42 7.91 7.51
C GLY A 9 6.10 6.59 6.80
N VAL A 10 6.53 5.46 7.36
CA VAL A 10 6.19 4.13 6.84
C VAL A 10 4.67 3.89 6.86
N LEU A 11 4.00 4.25 7.95
CA LEU A 11 2.54 4.09 8.06
C LEU A 11 1.78 4.98 7.06
N VAL A 12 2.20 6.22 6.88
CA VAL A 12 1.62 7.14 5.89
C VAL A 12 1.85 6.61 4.47
N PHE A 13 3.04 6.13 4.16
CA PHE A 13 3.35 5.52 2.87
C PHE A 13 2.46 4.30 2.59
N LEU A 14 2.40 3.35 3.53
CA LEU A 14 1.57 2.15 3.42
C LEU A 14 0.08 2.50 3.28
N THR A 15 -0.37 3.54 3.96
CA THR A 15 -1.77 3.98 3.90
C THR A 15 -2.06 4.58 2.54
N THR A 16 -1.32 5.60 2.13
CA THR A 16 -1.52 6.32 0.85
C THR A 16 -1.38 5.42 -0.38
N MET A 17 -0.48 4.43 -0.36
CA MET A 17 -0.26 3.50 -1.47
C MET A 17 -1.50 2.67 -1.84
N LYS A 18 -2.34 2.32 -0.85
CA LYS A 18 -3.58 1.54 -1.05
C LYS A 18 -4.85 2.40 -1.02
N GLU A 19 -4.72 3.73 -0.93
CA GLU A 19 -5.88 4.59 -0.87
C GLU A 19 -6.60 4.66 -2.21
N LEU A 20 -7.84 4.20 -2.21
CA LEU A 20 -8.69 4.15 -3.40
C LEU A 20 -9.52 5.43 -3.61
N PRO A 21 -10.23 5.98 -2.61
CA PRO A 21 -11.14 7.09 -2.86
C PRO A 21 -10.42 8.32 -3.42
N ILE A 22 -9.28 8.67 -2.82
CA ILE A 22 -8.47 9.81 -3.23
C ILE A 22 -7.90 9.60 -4.64
N THR A 23 -7.42 8.40 -4.95
CA THR A 23 -6.83 8.12 -6.26
C THR A 23 -7.89 8.11 -7.37
N LEU A 24 -9.13 7.69 -7.10
CA LEU A 24 -10.22 7.84 -8.07
C LEU A 24 -10.57 9.31 -8.34
N LEU A 25 -10.47 10.18 -7.33
CA LEU A 25 -10.78 11.61 -7.46
C LEU A 25 -9.66 12.42 -8.13
N LEU A 26 -8.40 12.06 -7.86
CA LEU A 26 -7.23 12.87 -8.23
C LEU A 26 -6.32 12.24 -9.29
N ARG A 27 -6.60 11.02 -9.78
CA ARG A 27 -5.74 10.39 -10.80
C ARG A 27 -5.67 11.25 -12.09
N PRO A 28 -4.48 11.41 -12.68
CA PRO A 28 -4.35 12.08 -13.97
C PRO A 28 -4.90 11.19 -15.09
N THR A 29 -5.26 11.81 -16.21
CA THR A 29 -5.82 11.11 -17.36
C THR A 29 -4.79 10.14 -17.95
N GLY A 30 -5.22 8.90 -18.24
CA GLY A 30 -4.36 7.85 -18.78
C GLY A 30 -3.47 7.14 -17.75
N PHE A 31 -3.58 7.46 -16.46
CA PHE A 31 -2.82 6.79 -15.41
C PHE A 31 -3.72 6.12 -14.37
N ASP A 32 -3.55 4.81 -14.21
CA ASP A 32 -4.21 4.04 -13.18
C ASP A 32 -3.20 3.49 -12.17
N THR A 33 -3.41 3.84 -10.90
CA THR A 33 -2.68 3.25 -9.78
C THR A 33 -2.99 1.76 -9.67
N LEU A 34 -2.12 1.01 -8.98
CA LEU A 34 -2.35 -0.41 -8.71
C LEU A 34 -3.68 -0.63 -7.97
N ALA A 35 -3.99 0.21 -6.97
CA ALA A 35 -5.26 0.16 -6.23
C ALA A 35 -6.48 0.30 -7.17
N VAL A 36 -6.43 1.26 -8.10
CA VAL A 36 -7.51 1.48 -9.07
C VAL A 36 -7.64 0.30 -10.05
N ARG A 37 -6.53 -0.25 -10.53
CA ARG A 37 -6.53 -1.42 -11.45
C ARG A 37 -7.12 -2.67 -10.79
N ILE A 38 -6.77 -2.92 -9.52
CA ILE A 38 -7.30 -4.03 -8.73
C ILE A 38 -8.81 -3.85 -8.56
N TRP A 39 -9.24 -2.66 -8.11
CA TRP A 39 -10.64 -2.38 -7.87
C TRP A 39 -11.49 -2.46 -9.13
N SER A 40 -11.05 -1.84 -10.24
CA SER A 40 -11.77 -1.90 -11.52
C SER A 40 -11.88 -3.34 -12.03
N SER A 41 -10.78 -4.09 -12.03
CA SER A 41 -10.81 -5.49 -12.49
C SER A 41 -11.68 -6.38 -11.61
N ALA A 42 -11.67 -6.16 -10.29
CA ALA A 42 -12.52 -6.89 -9.36
C ALA A 42 -14.01 -6.51 -9.49
N ASN A 43 -14.30 -5.23 -9.75
CA ASN A 43 -15.66 -4.73 -10.01
C ASN A 43 -16.25 -5.32 -11.30
N ASP A 44 -15.41 -5.57 -12.30
CA ASP A 44 -15.78 -6.23 -13.55
C ASP A 44 -15.75 -7.78 -13.46
N LEU A 45 -15.61 -8.35 -12.25
CA LEU A 45 -15.49 -9.79 -11.98
C LEU A 45 -14.27 -10.48 -12.63
N PHE A 46 -13.30 -9.72 -13.13
CA PHE A 46 -12.05 -10.24 -13.70
C PHE A 46 -10.97 -10.45 -12.62
N TYR A 47 -11.22 -11.36 -11.68
CA TYR A 47 -10.30 -11.62 -10.55
C TYR A 47 -8.90 -12.09 -10.98
N ALA A 48 -8.81 -12.90 -12.04
CA ALA A 48 -7.52 -13.34 -12.58
C ALA A 48 -6.66 -12.15 -13.06
N ARG A 49 -7.30 -11.13 -13.64
CA ARG A 49 -6.63 -9.89 -14.06
C ARG A 49 -6.29 -8.99 -12.88
N ALA A 50 -7.12 -8.98 -11.83
CA ALA A 50 -6.87 -8.26 -10.58
C ALA A 50 -5.71 -8.85 -9.77
N ALA A 51 -5.45 -10.16 -9.91
CA ALA A 51 -4.45 -10.87 -9.11
C ALA A 51 -3.03 -10.34 -9.32
N ALA A 52 -2.61 -10.14 -10.57
CA ALA A 52 -1.26 -9.64 -10.88
C ALA A 52 -0.96 -8.26 -10.25
N PRO A 53 -1.78 -7.20 -10.43
CA PRO A 53 -1.54 -5.92 -9.78
C PRO A 53 -1.70 -5.99 -8.25
N ALA A 54 -2.56 -6.86 -7.72
CA ALA A 54 -2.69 -7.09 -6.28
C ALA A 54 -1.41 -7.68 -5.67
N LEU A 55 -0.83 -8.69 -6.32
CA LEU A 55 0.44 -9.28 -5.89
C LEU A 55 1.59 -8.27 -5.95
N LEU A 56 1.62 -7.44 -6.99
CA LEU A 56 2.65 -6.40 -7.12
C LEU A 56 2.51 -5.33 -6.03
N LEU A 57 1.28 -4.89 -5.73
CA LEU A 57 1.01 -3.96 -4.64
C LEU A 57 1.42 -4.56 -3.28
N LEU A 58 1.13 -5.84 -3.06
CA LEU A 58 1.52 -6.56 -1.86
C LEU A 58 3.04 -6.69 -1.74
N ALA A 59 3.73 -7.06 -2.82
CA ALA A 59 5.19 -7.19 -2.84
C ALA A 59 5.90 -5.87 -2.51
N VAL A 60 5.43 -4.76 -3.09
CA VAL A 60 5.98 -3.43 -2.80
C VAL A 60 5.65 -2.98 -1.37
N SER A 61 4.48 -3.31 -0.85
CA SER A 61 4.08 -3.00 0.54
C SER A 61 4.81 -3.85 1.58
N ALA A 62 5.23 -5.06 1.22
CA ALA A 62 5.89 -5.98 2.12
C ALA A 62 7.22 -5.43 2.68
N VAL A 63 7.97 -4.68 1.87
CA VAL A 63 9.26 -4.09 2.28
C VAL A 63 9.10 -3.10 3.46
N PRO A 64 8.31 -2.02 3.35
CA PRO A 64 8.08 -1.10 4.46
C PRO A 64 7.39 -1.78 5.65
N MET A 65 6.49 -2.73 5.40
CA MET A 65 5.82 -3.48 6.46
C MET A 65 6.80 -4.33 7.28
N TYR A 66 7.72 -5.02 6.60
CA TYR A 66 8.78 -5.80 7.24
C TYR A 66 9.67 -4.94 8.14
N LEU A 67 10.07 -3.76 7.66
CA LEU A 67 10.87 -2.80 8.44
C LEU A 67 10.16 -2.33 9.72
N LEU A 68 8.83 -2.22 9.70
CA LEU A 68 8.03 -1.83 10.86
C LEU A 68 7.94 -2.98 11.87
N VAL A 69 7.65 -4.19 11.40
CA VAL A 69 7.35 -5.36 12.25
C VAL A 69 8.58 -5.89 12.99
N ILE A 70 9.76 -5.86 12.38
CA ILE A 70 10.96 -6.51 12.93
C ILE A 70 11.70 -5.69 13.97
N ARG A 71 11.23 -4.47 14.30
CA ARG A 71 11.86 -3.71 15.39
C ARG A 71 11.75 -4.48 16.72
N PRO A 72 12.89 -4.83 17.35
CA PRO A 72 12.87 -5.47 18.66
C PRO A 72 12.12 -4.59 19.65
N ARG A 73 11.17 -5.19 20.38
CA ARG A 73 10.55 -4.55 21.53
C ARG A 73 11.67 -4.28 22.53
N GLU A 74 11.90 -3.02 22.87
CA GLU A 74 12.73 -2.69 24.01
C GLU A 74 12.01 -3.26 25.23
N THR A 75 12.58 -4.34 25.77
CA THR A 75 12.19 -4.93 27.05
C THR A 75 12.23 -3.83 28.09
N PRO A 76 11.11 -3.49 28.76
CA PRO A 76 11.14 -2.58 29.88
C PRO A 76 11.87 -3.28 31.03
N THR A 77 13.02 -2.75 31.45
CA THR A 77 13.67 -3.09 32.73
C THR A 77 13.16 -2.18 33.82
#